data_AF-A0A4Y8ZJM9-F1
#
_entry.id   AF-A0A4Y8ZJM9-F1
#
_cell.length_a   1.000
_cell.length_b   1.000
_cell.length_c   1.000
_cell.angle_alpha   90.00
_cell.angle_beta   90.00
_cell.angle_gamma   90.00
#
_symmetry.space_group_name_H-M   'P 1'
#
loop_
_entity.id
_entity.type
_entity.pdbx_description
1 polymer ?
#
loop_
_entity_poly.entity_id
_entity_poly.type
_entity_poly.pdbx_seq_one_letter_code
_entity_poly.pdbx_strand_id
1 'polypeptide(L)'
;MTITTAADVFALLPSDPKERRARAAVVYRCQSKGCVLAEVYQAPGFTLIHQPEYYVSPNLDANTSTPAAREKRTDGKGTWEAQTYYASEAANPVFYCRHVFHLTIPQERLERDARRGAGVVRLSKDDAR
;
A
#
# COMPACT_ATOMS: atom_id res chain seq x y z
N MET A 1 -9.49 -23.07 -12.29
CA MET A 1 -9.34 -21.60 -12.21
C MET A 1 -8.06 -21.35 -11.44
N THR A 2 -6.94 -21.18 -12.14
CA THR A 2 -5.63 -20.98 -11.53
C THR A 2 -5.52 -19.51 -11.18
N ILE A 3 -5.74 -19.16 -9.92
CA ILE A 3 -5.51 -17.81 -9.41
C ILE A 3 -4.00 -17.66 -9.31
N THR A 4 -3.37 -17.02 -10.29
CA THR A 4 -1.90 -16.90 -10.34
C THR A 4 -1.39 -15.52 -9.92
N THR A 5 -2.22 -14.47 -9.99
CA THR A 5 -1.78 -13.10 -9.69
C THR A 5 -2.29 -12.60 -8.34
N ALA A 6 -1.51 -11.73 -7.70
CA ALA A 6 -1.90 -11.07 -6.45
C ALA A 6 -3.21 -10.28 -6.59
N ALA A 7 -3.46 -9.67 -7.76
CA ALA A 7 -4.69 -8.96 -8.06
C ALA A 7 -5.91 -9.88 -8.08
N ASP A 8 -5.80 -11.08 -8.66
CA ASP A 8 -6.88 -12.06 -8.68
C ASP A 8 -7.23 -12.54 -7.27
N VAL A 9 -6.22 -12.76 -6.41
CA VAL A 9 -6.42 -13.09 -4.99
C VAL A 9 -7.13 -11.94 -4.27
N PHE A 10 -6.70 -10.71 -4.49
CA PHE A 10 -7.30 -9.54 -3.87
C PHE A 10 -8.77 -9.35 -4.27
N ALA A 11 -9.11 -9.67 -5.53
CA ALA A 11 -10.49 -9.60 -6.03
C ALA A 11 -11.45 -10.58 -5.34
N LEU A 12 -10.94 -11.61 -4.66
CA LEU A 12 -11.76 -12.52 -3.85
C LEU A 12 -12.13 -11.93 -2.48
N LEU A 13 -11.47 -10.86 -2.04
CA LEU A 13 -11.79 -10.19 -0.80
C LEU A 13 -13.07 -9.36 -0.93
N PRO A 14 -13.73 -8.99 0.18
CA PRO A 14 -14.90 -8.10 0.12
C PRO A 14 -14.61 -6.82 -0.66
N SER A 15 -15.54 -6.44 -1.52
CA SER A 15 -15.47 -5.19 -2.29
C SER A 15 -15.60 -3.97 -1.37
N ASP A 16 -16.39 -4.07 -0.29
CA ASP A 16 -16.53 -3.03 0.72
C ASP A 16 -15.18 -2.81 1.45
N PRO A 17 -14.58 -1.60 1.39
CA PRO A 17 -13.29 -1.33 2.03
C PRO A 17 -13.28 -1.48 3.55
N LYS A 18 -14.41 -1.26 4.23
CA LYS A 18 -14.52 -1.41 5.69
C LYS A 18 -14.48 -2.88 6.06
N GLU A 19 -15.27 -3.72 5.40
CA GLU A 19 -15.26 -5.17 5.64
C GLU A 19 -13.93 -5.79 5.24
N ARG A 20 -13.37 -5.36 4.11
CA ARG A 20 -12.08 -5.83 3.63
C ARG A 20 -10.98 -5.56 4.64
N ARG A 21 -10.87 -4.32 5.14
CA ARG A 21 -9.88 -3.93 6.16
C ARG A 21 -10.07 -4.62 7.49
N ALA A 22 -11.28 -5.02 7.84
CA ALA A 22 -11.53 -5.80 9.05
C ALA A 22 -10.90 -7.22 8.97
N ARG A 23 -10.60 -7.71 7.76
CA ARG A 23 -9.91 -8.98 7.51
C ARG A 23 -8.40 -8.82 7.31
N ALA A 24 -7.90 -7.58 7.24
CA ALA A 24 -6.46 -7.34 7.12
C ALA A 24 -5.75 -7.68 8.44
N ALA A 25 -4.60 -8.32 8.34
CA ALA A 25 -3.74 -8.59 9.49
C ALA A 25 -3.15 -7.27 10.05
N VAL A 26 -2.81 -6.35 9.14
CA VAL A 26 -2.42 -4.98 9.49
C VAL A 26 -2.87 -3.98 8.43
N VAL A 27 -3.35 -2.83 8.88
CA VAL A 27 -3.63 -1.67 8.04
C VAL A 27 -2.67 -0.56 8.42
N TYR A 28 -1.79 -0.19 7.50
CA TYR A 28 -0.90 0.95 7.66
C TYR A 28 -1.64 2.23 7.36
N ARG A 29 -1.54 3.19 8.27
CA ARG A 29 -2.13 4.52 8.13
C ARG A 29 -1.12 5.62 8.33
N CYS A 30 -1.26 6.70 7.59
CA CYS A 30 -0.53 7.92 7.85
C CYS A 30 -0.93 8.48 9.22
N GLN A 31 0.05 8.78 10.09
CA GLN A 31 -0.19 9.36 11.41
C GLN A 31 -0.84 10.75 11.33
N SER A 32 -0.50 11.56 10.32
CA SER A 32 -0.98 12.94 10.20
C SER A 32 -2.48 13.04 9.89
N LYS A 33 -2.99 12.27 8.92
CA LYS A 33 -4.38 12.36 8.43
C LYS A 33 -5.14 11.04 8.41
N GLY A 34 -4.54 9.94 8.87
CA GLY A 34 -5.17 8.63 8.88
C GLY A 34 -5.38 8.00 7.50
N CYS A 35 -4.76 8.54 6.44
CA CYS A 35 -4.81 7.96 5.09
C CYS A 35 -4.39 6.50 5.12
N VAL A 36 -5.09 5.63 4.40
CA VAL A 36 -4.67 4.23 4.25
C VAL A 36 -3.48 4.21 3.30
N LEU A 37 -2.38 3.67 3.79
CA LEU A 37 -1.11 3.56 3.06
C LEU A 37 -0.97 2.18 2.42
N ALA A 38 -1.35 1.15 3.17
CA ALA A 38 -1.38 -0.24 2.71
C ALA A 38 -2.30 -1.08 3.60
N GLU A 39 -2.85 -2.13 3.01
CA GLU A 39 -3.60 -3.21 3.66
C GLU A 39 -2.79 -4.50 3.46
N VAL A 40 -2.50 -5.21 4.54
CA VAL A 40 -1.72 -6.46 4.50
C VAL A 40 -2.60 -7.62 4.93
N TYR A 41 -2.69 -8.63 4.08
CA TYR A 41 -3.45 -9.85 4.31
C TYR A 41 -2.48 -11.02 4.43
N GLN A 42 -2.70 -11.84 5.45
CA GLN A 42 -1.89 -13.01 5.70
C GLN A 42 -2.69 -14.27 5.42
N ALA A 43 -2.13 -15.15 4.60
CA ALA A 43 -2.70 -16.46 4.28
C ALA A 43 -1.63 -17.54 4.48
N PRO A 44 -2.01 -18.83 4.58
CA PRO A 44 -1.04 -19.91 4.61
C PRO A 44 -0.17 -19.89 3.34
N GLY A 45 1.13 -19.65 3.52
CA GLY A 45 2.12 -19.68 2.45
C GLY A 45 2.36 -18.36 1.71
N PHE A 46 1.57 -17.31 1.93
CA PHE A 46 1.83 -16.00 1.30
C PHE A 46 1.31 -14.81 2.13
N THR A 47 1.92 -13.66 1.86
CA THR A 47 1.46 -12.36 2.37
C THR A 47 1.13 -11.48 1.18
N LEU A 48 -0.08 -10.93 1.18
CA LEU A 48 -0.59 -10.05 0.14
C LEU A 48 -0.58 -8.61 0.65
N ILE A 49 -0.05 -7.69 -0.16
CA ILE A 49 0.00 -6.27 0.13
C ILE A 49 -0.86 -5.56 -0.91
N HIS A 50 -1.79 -4.74 -0.44
CA HIS A 50 -2.60 -3.87 -1.29
C HIS A 50 -2.37 -2.41 -0.90
N GLN A 51 -1.98 -1.60 -1.88
CA GLN A 51 -1.86 -0.17 -1.78
C GLN A 51 -3.02 0.46 -2.55
N PRO A 52 -3.90 1.23 -1.87
CA PRO A 52 -5.05 1.83 -2.54
C PRO A 52 -4.60 2.94 -3.48
N GLU A 53 -5.46 3.27 -4.44
CA GLU A 53 -5.27 4.45 -5.29
C GLU A 53 -5.12 5.71 -4.43
N TYR A 54 -4.19 6.58 -4.83
CA TYR A 54 -3.99 7.84 -4.16
C TYR A 54 -3.85 9.00 -5.13
N TYR A 55 -4.71 10.00 -4.95
CA TYR A 55 -4.65 11.24 -5.72
C TYR A 55 -3.51 12.15 -5.28
N VAL A 56 -2.69 12.57 -6.23
CA VAL A 56 -1.64 13.58 -6.08
C VAL A 56 -2.10 14.84 -6.78
N SER A 57 -2.15 15.96 -6.06
CA SER A 57 -2.44 17.24 -6.69
C SER A 57 -1.37 17.59 -7.74
N PRO A 58 -1.72 18.23 -8.86
CA PRO A 58 -0.78 18.58 -9.92
C PRO A 58 0.46 19.34 -9.42
N ASN A 59 0.29 20.26 -8.47
CA ASN A 59 1.40 21.01 -7.89
C ASN A 59 2.38 20.14 -7.09
N LEU A 60 1.89 19.10 -6.43
CA LEU A 60 2.76 18.18 -5.69
C LEU A 60 3.51 17.26 -6.66
N ASP A 61 2.79 16.74 -7.65
CA ASP A 61 3.36 15.88 -8.70
C ASP A 61 4.41 16.61 -9.54
N ALA A 62 4.18 17.90 -9.84
CA ALA A 62 5.14 18.78 -10.49
C ALA A 62 6.48 18.88 -9.74
N ASN A 63 6.41 18.92 -8.40
CA ASN A 63 7.55 19.16 -7.51
C ASN A 63 8.28 17.88 -7.06
N THR A 64 7.59 16.73 -7.02
CA THR A 64 8.17 15.50 -6.45
C THR A 64 8.53 14.43 -7.47
N SER A 65 8.30 14.66 -8.76
CA SER A 65 8.49 13.62 -9.78
C SER A 65 9.01 14.18 -11.08
N THR A 66 9.84 13.40 -11.77
CA THR A 66 10.40 13.78 -13.07
C THR A 66 9.33 13.66 -14.16
N PRO A 67 9.48 14.38 -15.29
CA PRO A 67 8.56 14.26 -16.42
C PRO A 67 8.33 12.79 -16.85
N ALA A 68 9.41 12.00 -16.97
CA ALA A 68 9.33 10.58 -17.35
C ALA A 68 8.62 9.69 -16.31
N ALA A 69 8.76 10.01 -15.01
CA ALA A 69 8.05 9.28 -13.96
C ALA A 69 6.56 9.65 -13.92
N ARG A 70 6.21 10.89 -14.25
CA ARG A 70 4.81 11.34 -14.40
C ARG A 70 4.14 10.72 -15.62
N GLU A 71 4.87 10.59 -16.72
CA GLU A 71 4.38 9.98 -17.96
C GLU A 71 4.11 8.47 -17.81
N LYS A 72 4.81 7.80 -16.88
CA LYS A 72 4.52 6.41 -16.47
C LYS A 72 3.37 6.28 -15.46
N ARG A 73 2.93 7.38 -14.85
CA ARG A 73 1.81 7.42 -13.90
C ARG A 73 0.61 8.03 -14.59
N THR A 74 -0.24 7.28 -15.29
CA THR A 74 -1.39 7.99 -15.88
C THR A 74 -2.62 7.15 -16.21
N ASP A 75 -3.64 7.37 -15.37
CA ASP A 75 -5.05 7.54 -15.74
C ASP A 75 -5.38 8.96 -16.27
N GLY A 76 -4.37 9.81 -16.45
CA GLY A 76 -4.50 11.21 -16.88
C GLY A 76 -4.84 12.22 -15.78
N LYS A 77 -5.07 11.77 -14.53
CA LYS A 77 -5.71 12.60 -13.49
C LYS A 77 -4.83 12.87 -12.27
N GLY A 78 -3.56 12.45 -12.28
CA GLY A 78 -2.67 12.59 -11.14
C GLY A 78 -2.94 11.57 -10.04
N THR A 79 -3.59 10.45 -10.35
CA THR A 79 -3.83 9.35 -9.42
C THR A 79 -2.71 8.31 -9.57
N TRP A 80 -2.16 7.84 -8.45
CA TRP A 80 -1.43 6.59 -8.46
C TRP A 80 -2.40 5.43 -8.56
N GLU A 81 -2.16 4.54 -9.50
CA GLU A 81 -2.88 3.27 -9.61
C GLU A 81 -2.72 2.46 -8.33
N ALA A 82 -3.79 1.75 -7.94
CA ALA A 82 -3.69 0.78 -6.87
C ALA A 82 -2.68 -0.30 -7.25
N GLN A 83 -1.86 -0.70 -6.28
CA GLN A 83 -0.90 -1.78 -6.47
C GLN A 83 -1.25 -2.94 -5.56
N THR A 84 -1.20 -4.14 -6.10
CA THR A 84 -1.42 -5.36 -5.34
C THR A 84 -0.35 -6.36 -5.73
N TYR A 85 0.40 -6.83 -4.75
CA TYR A 85 1.54 -7.73 -4.97
C TYR A 85 1.75 -8.63 -3.75
N TYR A 86 2.47 -9.73 -3.96
CA TYR A 86 2.93 -10.58 -2.88
C TYR A 86 4.14 -9.94 -2.19
N ALA A 87 4.26 -10.08 -0.87
CA ALA A 87 5.40 -9.55 -0.13
C ALA A 87 6.75 -10.09 -0.65
N SER A 88 6.78 -11.31 -1.19
CA SER A 88 7.96 -11.91 -1.82
C SER A 88 8.42 -11.21 -3.10
N GLU A 89 7.57 -10.40 -3.74
CA GLU A 89 7.88 -9.65 -4.96
C GLU A 89 8.52 -8.29 -4.64
N ALA A 90 8.49 -7.84 -3.39
CA ALA A 90 8.98 -6.54 -2.97
C ALA A 90 9.92 -6.66 -1.75
N ALA A 91 11.23 -6.48 -1.98
CA ALA A 91 12.23 -6.54 -0.91
C ALA A 91 11.99 -5.50 0.20
N ASN A 92 11.54 -4.29 -0.16
CA ASN A 92 11.10 -3.28 0.78
C ASN A 92 9.95 -2.47 0.14
N PRO A 93 8.69 -2.71 0.52
CA PRO A 93 7.57 -1.97 -0.06
C PRO A 93 7.65 -0.48 0.28
N VAL A 94 7.34 0.35 -0.71
CA VAL A 94 7.30 1.80 -0.58
C VAL A 94 5.84 2.24 -0.49
N PHE A 95 5.45 2.76 0.67
CA PHE A 95 4.12 3.28 0.91
C PHE A 95 4.05 4.77 0.61
N TYR A 96 2.92 5.20 0.04
CA TYR A 96 2.75 6.56 -0.40
C TYR A 96 1.44 7.21 0.04
N CYS A 97 1.53 8.47 0.48
CA CYS A 97 0.43 9.43 0.41
C CYS A 97 0.99 10.86 0.45
N ARG A 98 0.18 11.88 0.12
CA ARG A 98 0.64 13.29 0.08
C ARG A 98 1.21 13.83 1.40
N HIS A 99 0.95 13.18 2.54
CA HIS A 99 1.39 13.67 3.85
C HIS A 99 2.74 13.08 4.29
N VAL A 100 3.03 11.84 3.88
CA VAL A 100 4.27 11.13 4.22
C VAL A 100 5.21 10.98 3.03
N PHE A 101 4.75 11.29 1.82
CA PHE A 101 5.47 11.08 0.56
C PHE A 101 5.84 9.61 0.41
N HIS A 102 7.12 9.25 0.50
CA HIS A 102 7.57 7.87 0.40
C HIS A 102 8.00 7.35 1.77
N LEU A 103 7.42 6.22 2.18
CA LEU A 103 7.83 5.47 3.36
C LEU A 103 8.25 4.08 2.93
N THR A 104 9.55 3.82 2.95
CA THR A 104 10.08 2.46 2.77
C THR A 104 9.88 1.70 4.08
N ILE A 105 9.16 0.58 4.03
CA ILE A 105 8.95 -0.27 5.20
C ILE A 105 9.79 -1.54 5.04
N PRO A 106 10.70 -1.84 5.98
CA PRO A 106 11.45 -3.09 5.93
C PRO A 106 10.53 -4.30 5.87
N GLN A 107 10.79 -5.25 4.98
CA GLN A 107 9.97 -6.46 4.86
C GLN A 107 9.83 -7.20 6.20
N GLU A 108 10.90 -7.25 7.01
CA GLU A 108 10.87 -7.85 8.35
C GLU A 108 9.86 -7.17 9.29
N ARG A 109 9.74 -5.83 9.24
CA ARG A 109 8.75 -5.09 10.01
C ARG A 109 7.35 -5.44 9.54
N LEU A 110 7.14 -5.50 8.22
CA LEU A 110 5.85 -5.86 7.65
C LEU A 110 5.39 -7.24 8.08
N GLU A 111 6.27 -8.24 7.95
CA GLU A 111 5.97 -9.63 8.34
C GLU A 111 5.76 -9.78 9.85
N ARG A 112 6.51 -9.04 10.67
CA ARG A 112 6.32 -9.05 12.13
C ARG A 112 4.96 -8.45 12.50
N ASP A 113 4.62 -7.30 11.93
CA ASP A 113 3.38 -6.58 12.25
C ASP A 113 2.15 -7.37 11.74
N ALA A 114 2.26 -8.02 10.58
CA ALA A 114 1.26 -8.96 10.05
C ALA A 114 1.09 -10.19 10.96
N ARG A 115 2.19 -10.89 11.32
CA ARG A 115 2.13 -12.07 12.20
C ARG A 115 1.52 -11.77 13.57
N ARG A 116 1.74 -10.56 14.09
CA ARG A 116 1.16 -10.12 15.37
C ARG A 116 -0.32 -9.77 15.27
N GLY A 117 -0.86 -9.60 14.06
CA GLY A 117 -2.22 -9.08 13.86
C GLY A 117 -2.38 -7.68 14.45
N ALA A 118 -1.40 -6.80 14.21
CA ALA A 118 -1.33 -5.48 14.86
C ALA A 118 -2.58 -4.59 14.62
N GLY A 119 -3.44 -4.95 13.66
CA GLY A 119 -4.69 -4.26 13.38
C GLY A 119 -4.46 -2.96 12.63
N VAL A 120 -4.05 -1.89 13.33
CA VAL A 120 -3.76 -0.59 12.72
C VAL A 120 -2.41 -0.06 13.19
N VAL A 121 -1.49 0.14 12.26
CA VAL A 121 -0.19 0.77 12.51
C VAL A 121 -0.19 2.17 11.92
N ARG A 122 0.13 3.18 12.74
CA ARG A 122 0.28 4.57 12.27
C ARG A 122 1.74 4.87 12.00
N LEU A 123 2.03 5.39 10.82
CA LEU A 123 3.37 5.71 10.34
C LEU A 123 3.53 7.22 10.15
N SER A 124 4.66 7.74 10.58
CA SER A 124 5.16 9.09 10.38
C SER A 124 6.32 9.10 9.37
N LYS A 125 6.84 10.29 9.06
CA LYS A 125 8.08 10.40 8.25
C LYS A 125 9.29 9.82 8.96
N ASP A 126 9.30 9.80 10.29
CA ASP A 126 10.41 9.29 11.11
C ASP A 126 10.48 7.76 11.11
N ASP A 127 9.41 7.10 10.64
CA ASP A 127 9.35 5.64 10.46
C ASP A 127 10.06 5.15 9.19
N ALA A 128 10.44 6.05 8.27
CA ALA A 128 11.26 5.70 7.12
C ALA A 128 12.74 5.61 7.54
N ARG A 129 13.24 4.39 7.71
CA ARG A 129 14.66 4.10 7.90
C ARG A 129 15.03 2.86 7.10
#